data_AF-U2YQ47-F1
#
_entry.id   AF-U2YQ47-F1
#
_cell.length_a   1.000
_cell.length_b   1.000
_cell.length_c   1.000
_cell.angle_alpha   90.00
_cell.angle_beta   90.00
_cell.angle_gamma   90.00
#
_symmetry.space_group_name_H-M   'P 1'
#
loop_
_entity.id
_entity.type
_entity.pdbx_description
1 polymer ?
#
loop_
_entity_poly.entity_id
_entity_poly.type
_entity_poly.pdbx_seq_one_letter_code
_entity_poly.pdbx_strand_id
1 'polypeptide(L)'
;MLPGYREVIMDKLRRTAGMEDIDERIVVERALTPQDIHERYNVLNGAIYGLASHGKVLGAFKPGNRSRQVEGLYLAGGSAHPGPGMPMALMSGWIAADTADRDAGGRAVEGREGSRDGAAGGARDVAAE
;
A
#
# COMPACT_ATOMS: atom_id res chain seq x y z
N MET A 1 -19.10 -16.25 6.43
CA MET A 1 -19.61 -15.84 5.09
C MET A 1 -21.05 -15.42 5.26
N LEU A 2 -21.54 -14.39 4.56
CA LEU A 2 -22.98 -14.14 4.48
C LEU A 2 -23.60 -15.29 3.67
N PRO A 3 -24.36 -16.23 4.27
CA PRO A 3 -24.65 -17.52 3.63
C PRO A 3 -25.36 -17.38 2.27
N GLY A 4 -26.25 -16.40 2.13
CA GLY A 4 -26.94 -16.14 0.87
C GLY A 4 -26.07 -15.52 -0.23
N TYR A 5 -24.95 -14.87 0.11
CA TYR A 5 -24.07 -14.23 -0.88
C TYR A 5 -23.12 -15.23 -1.56
N ARG A 6 -22.89 -16.40 -0.95
CA ARG A 6 -22.11 -17.49 -1.53
C ARG A 6 -22.65 -17.88 -2.91
N GLU A 7 -23.94 -18.17 -2.99
CA GLU A 7 -24.58 -18.63 -4.23
C GLU A 7 -24.50 -17.57 -5.33
N VAL A 8 -24.60 -16.29 -4.98
CA VAL A 8 -24.41 -15.18 -5.93
C VAL A 8 -23.01 -15.22 -6.55
N ILE A 9 -21.97 -15.50 -5.75
CA ILE A 9 -20.59 -15.63 -6.23
C ILE A 9 -20.45 -16.88 -7.10
N MET A 10 -20.94 -18.04 -6.64
CA MET A 10 -20.82 -19.29 -7.39
C MET A 10 -21.56 -19.22 -8.73
N ASP A 11 -22.79 -18.69 -8.76
CA ASP A 11 -23.54 -18.46 -10.00
C ASP A 11 -22.82 -17.52 -10.95
N LYS A 12 -22.09 -16.52 -10.45
CA LYS A 12 -21.31 -15.62 -11.29
C LYS A 12 -20.12 -16.36 -11.90
N LEU A 13 -19.42 -17.19 -11.13
CA LEU A 13 -18.29 -17.99 -11.59
C LEU A 13 -18.74 -19.02 -12.65
N ARG A 14 -19.84 -19.74 -12.39
CA ARG A 14 -20.44 -20.67 -13.37
C ARG A 14 -20.75 -19.95 -14.70
N ARG A 15 -21.47 -18.82 -14.66
CA ARG A 15 -21.94 -18.12 -15.86
C ARG A 15 -20.88 -17.33 -16.62
N THR A 16 -19.87 -16.78 -15.93
CA THR A 16 -18.92 -15.84 -16.57
C THR A 16 -17.49 -16.35 -16.66
N ALA A 17 -17.11 -17.33 -15.84
CA ALA A 17 -15.79 -17.95 -15.88
C ALA A 17 -15.82 -19.36 -16.49
N GLY A 18 -16.99 -19.86 -16.90
CA GLY A 18 -17.16 -21.21 -17.48
C GLY A 18 -16.92 -22.34 -16.47
N MET A 19 -17.02 -22.05 -15.17
CA MET A 19 -16.75 -23.01 -14.10
C MET A 19 -18.04 -23.71 -13.67
N GLU A 20 -18.67 -24.47 -14.57
CA GLU A 20 -20.00 -25.08 -14.36
C GLU A 20 -20.04 -26.07 -13.19
N ASP A 21 -18.94 -26.79 -12.95
CA ASP A 21 -18.79 -27.82 -11.92
C ASP A 21 -18.02 -27.33 -10.69
N ILE A 22 -17.96 -26.01 -10.46
CA ILE A 22 -17.11 -25.41 -9.42
C ILE A 22 -17.36 -25.99 -8.03
N ASP A 23 -18.61 -26.27 -7.67
CA ASP A 23 -18.97 -26.80 -6.36
C ASP A 23 -18.40 -28.21 -6.12
N GLU A 24 -18.35 -29.03 -7.17
CA GLU A 24 -17.81 -30.39 -7.11
C GLU A 24 -16.29 -30.40 -6.91
N ARG A 25 -15.63 -29.28 -7.23
CA ARG A 25 -14.17 -29.11 -7.13
C ARG A 25 -13.72 -28.50 -5.80
N ILE A 26 -14.64 -28.05 -4.93
CA ILE A 26 -14.30 -27.45 -3.64
C ILE A 26 -13.97 -28.54 -2.62
N VAL A 27 -12.68 -28.66 -2.25
CA VAL A 27 -12.22 -29.57 -1.19
C VAL A 27 -12.28 -28.91 0.19
N VAL A 28 -12.05 -27.60 0.24
CA VAL A 28 -12.03 -26.81 1.48
C VAL A 28 -12.67 -25.45 1.20
N GLU A 29 -13.58 -25.04 2.07
CA GLU A 29 -14.17 -23.70 2.05
C GLU A 29 -13.84 -22.97 3.36
N ARG A 30 -13.33 -21.74 3.25
CA ARG A 30 -13.11 -20.83 4.38
C ARG A 30 -13.55 -19.44 3.98
N ALA A 31 -13.99 -18.65 4.96
CA ALA A 31 -14.40 -17.28 4.75
C ALA A 31 -13.59 -16.33 5.65
N LEU A 32 -13.35 -15.14 5.12
CA LEU A 32 -12.82 -14.00 5.86
C LEU A 32 -13.77 -12.84 5.60
N THR A 33 -14.55 -12.46 6.62
CA THR A 33 -15.54 -11.39 6.58
C THR A 33 -14.93 -10.07 7.05
N PRO A 34 -15.57 -8.92 6.79
CA PRO A 34 -15.13 -7.65 7.36
C PRO A 34 -15.02 -7.68 8.90
N GLN A 35 -15.91 -8.41 9.58
CA GLN A 35 -15.82 -8.62 11.02
C GLN A 35 -14.55 -9.39 11.39
N ASP A 36 -14.26 -10.50 10.69
CA ASP A 36 -13.04 -11.27 10.93
C ASP A 36 -11.78 -10.43 10.68
N ILE A 37 -11.80 -9.55 9.67
CA ILE A 37 -10.69 -8.62 9.38
C ILE A 37 -10.54 -7.59 10.51
N HIS A 38 -11.65 -7.04 10.99
CA HIS A 38 -11.66 -6.11 12.12
C HIS A 38 -11.03 -6.74 13.36
N GLU A 39 -11.50 -7.95 13.73
CA GLU A 39 -11.03 -8.67 14.90
C GLU A 39 -9.57 -9.14 14.76
N ARG A 40 -9.18 -9.62 13.58
CA ARG A 40 -7.84 -10.19 13.36
C ARG A 40 -6.75 -9.14 13.21
N TYR A 41 -7.06 -8.01 12.58
CA TYR A 41 -6.06 -7.00 12.21
C TYR A 41 -6.26 -5.65 12.90
N ASN A 42 -7.26 -5.53 13.79
CA ASN A 42 -7.60 -4.31 14.52
C ASN A 42 -7.81 -3.09 13.61
N VAL A 43 -8.31 -3.31 12.39
CA VAL A 43 -8.67 -2.24 11.46
C VAL A 43 -10.14 -1.87 11.64
N LEU A 44 -10.45 -0.58 11.64
CA LEU A 44 -11.82 -0.10 11.84
C LEU A 44 -12.77 -0.71 10.79
N ASN A 45 -13.83 -1.38 11.24
CA ASN A 45 -14.89 -1.96 10.41
C ASN A 45 -14.41 -2.91 9.29
N GLY A 46 -13.23 -3.52 9.43
CA GLY A 46 -12.68 -4.40 8.40
C GLY A 46 -12.11 -3.66 7.18
N ALA A 47 -11.83 -2.36 7.30
CA ALA A 47 -11.33 -1.55 6.20
C ALA A 47 -9.90 -1.96 5.78
N ILE A 48 -9.78 -2.56 4.59
CA ILE A 48 -8.50 -3.03 4.04
C ILE A 48 -7.61 -1.90 3.47
N TYR A 49 -8.18 -0.71 3.26
CA TYR A 49 -7.48 0.46 2.72
C TYR A 49 -7.51 1.67 3.66
N GLY A 50 -7.86 1.47 4.94
CA GLY A 50 -7.98 2.56 5.91
C GLY A 50 -9.12 3.52 5.57
N LEU A 51 -8.89 4.82 5.75
CA LEU A 51 -9.90 5.86 5.45
C LEU A 51 -10.25 5.86 3.95
N ALA A 52 -11.56 5.88 3.66
CA ALA A 52 -12.06 5.87 2.30
C ALA A 52 -11.62 7.11 1.52
N SER A 53 -10.98 6.90 0.36
CA SER A 53 -10.50 8.01 -0.47
C SER A 53 -11.57 8.59 -1.42
N HIS A 54 -12.85 8.54 -1.05
CA HIS A 54 -13.95 8.97 -1.93
C HIS A 54 -14.17 10.49 -1.88
N GLY A 55 -14.27 11.13 -3.05
CA GLY A 55 -14.51 12.56 -3.16
C GLY A 55 -13.24 13.41 -3.07
N LYS A 56 -13.27 14.60 -3.69
CA LYS A 56 -12.10 15.48 -3.84
C LYS A 56 -11.47 15.94 -2.50
N VAL A 57 -12.24 15.89 -1.41
CA VAL A 57 -11.84 16.40 -0.09
C VAL A 57 -11.43 15.26 0.85
N LEU A 58 -12.12 14.13 0.87
CA LEU A 58 -11.81 13.00 1.76
C LEU A 58 -10.76 12.04 1.17
N GLY A 59 -10.49 12.16 -0.14
CA GLY A 59 -9.47 11.39 -0.88
C GLY A 59 -8.02 11.55 -0.41
N ALA A 60 -7.70 12.71 0.16
CA ALA A 60 -6.32 13.19 0.25
C ALA A 60 -5.74 13.25 1.68
N PHE A 61 -6.57 13.15 2.72
CA PHE A 61 -6.09 13.37 4.09
C PHE A 61 -5.87 12.07 4.83
N LYS A 62 -4.61 11.62 4.81
CA LYS A 62 -4.13 10.64 5.77
C LYS A 62 -3.31 11.35 6.84
N PRO A 63 -3.36 10.89 8.10
CA PRO A 63 -2.47 11.39 9.14
C PRO A 63 -1.03 11.39 8.65
N GLY A 64 -0.33 12.51 8.83
CA GLY A 64 1.09 12.59 8.53
C GLY A 64 1.91 11.65 9.42
N ASN A 65 3.10 11.27 8.95
CA ASN A 65 3.98 10.37 9.68
C ASN A 65 4.55 10.95 10.99
N ARG A 66 4.39 12.27 11.21
CA ARG A 66 4.70 12.98 12.45
C ARG A 66 3.42 13.51 13.08
N SER A 67 3.18 13.21 14.36
CA SER A 67 2.10 13.84 15.11
C SER A 67 2.41 15.32 15.35
N ARG A 68 1.41 16.18 15.13
CA ARG A 68 1.50 17.61 15.45
C ARG A 68 1.10 17.92 16.89
N GLN A 69 0.50 16.96 17.59
CA GLN A 69 -0.08 17.13 18.91
C GLN A 69 0.75 16.47 20.02
N VAL A 70 1.55 15.47 19.67
CA VAL A 70 2.36 14.70 20.62
C VAL A 70 3.78 14.63 20.07
N GLU A 71 4.71 15.25 20.78
CA GLU A 71 6.13 15.22 20.43
C GLU A 71 6.67 13.79 20.55
N GLY A 72 7.52 13.38 19.59
CA GLY A 72 8.09 12.03 19.54
C GLY A 72 7.12 10.92 19.11
N LEU A 73 5.87 11.24 18.72
CA LEU A 73 4.92 10.27 18.18
C LEU A 73 4.93 10.25 16.65
N TYR A 74 5.25 9.08 16.09
CA TYR A 74 5.29 8.85 14.65
C TYR A 74 4.28 7.78 14.22
N LEU A 75 3.70 7.96 13.03
CA LEU A 75 2.69 7.06 12.47
C LEU A 75 3.24 6.42 11.20
N ALA A 76 3.01 5.11 11.05
CA ALA A 76 3.43 4.34 9.88
C ALA A 76 2.37 3.30 9.49
N GLY A 77 2.37 2.92 8.21
CA GLY A 77 1.52 1.86 7.66
C GLY A 77 0.42 2.38 6.75
N GLY A 78 -0.49 1.48 6.34
CA GLY A 78 -1.46 1.76 5.28
C GLY A 78 -2.49 2.85 5.60
N SER A 79 -2.68 3.17 6.87
CA SER A 79 -3.61 4.22 7.32
C SER A 79 -2.92 5.58 7.52
N ALA A 80 -1.59 5.65 7.44
CA ALA A 80 -0.81 6.88 7.49
C ALA A 80 -0.41 7.32 6.08
N HIS A 81 0.08 8.56 5.95
CA HIS A 81 0.70 9.01 4.71
C HIS A 81 1.85 8.05 4.30
N PRO A 82 2.02 7.71 3.01
CA PRO A 82 1.26 8.21 1.86
C PRO A 82 -0.02 7.41 1.54
N GLY A 83 -0.18 6.22 2.10
CA GLY A 83 -1.46 5.52 2.10
C GLY A 83 -1.41 4.02 2.10
N PRO A 84 -2.53 3.37 1.72
CA PRO A 84 -2.67 1.93 1.83
C PRO A 84 -2.03 1.22 0.64
N GLY A 85 -1.94 -0.11 0.75
CA GLY A 85 -1.23 -0.97 -0.19
C GLY A 85 0.22 -1.19 0.22
N MET A 86 0.76 -2.36 -0.13
CA MET A 86 2.09 -2.80 0.30
C MET A 86 3.20 -1.78 0.02
N PRO A 87 3.33 -1.19 -1.19
CA PRO A 87 4.39 -0.21 -1.46
C PRO A 87 4.27 1.05 -0.59
N MET A 88 3.04 1.54 -0.42
CA MET A 88 2.76 2.77 0.31
C MET A 88 2.96 2.58 1.81
N ALA A 89 2.58 1.42 2.36
CA ALA A 89 2.84 1.08 3.76
C ALA A 89 4.34 0.99 4.08
N LEU A 90 5.13 0.41 3.15
CA LEU A 90 6.60 0.37 3.29
C LEU A 90 7.21 1.77 3.23
N MET A 91 6.80 2.60 2.27
CA MET A 91 7.24 4.00 2.19
C MET A 91 6.83 4.80 3.43
N SER A 92 5.61 4.57 3.94
CA SER A 92 5.13 5.18 5.19
C SER A 92 6.07 4.88 6.36
N GLY A 93 6.50 3.62 6.50
CA GLY A 93 7.47 3.22 7.51
C GLY A 93 8.82 3.91 7.34
N TRP A 94 9.31 3.99 6.10
CA TRP A 94 10.56 4.70 5.79
C TRP A 94 10.48 6.20 6.17
N ILE A 95 9.41 6.89 5.77
CA ILE A 95 9.21 8.32 6.09
C ILE A 95 9.13 8.50 7.60
N ALA A 96 8.38 7.66 8.32
CA ALA A 96 8.27 7.75 9.77
C ALA A 96 9.63 7.58 10.47
N ALA A 97 10.44 6.60 10.02
CA ALA A 97 11.77 6.35 10.57
C ALA A 97 12.75 7.50 10.27
N ASP A 98 12.80 7.98 9.02
CA ASP A 98 13.62 9.13 8.61
C ASP A 98 13.22 10.42 9.37
N THR A 99 11.92 10.60 9.59
CA THR A 99 11.38 11.72 10.38
C THR A 99 11.83 11.63 11.85
N ALA A 100 11.81 10.44 12.43
CA ALA A 100 12.23 10.20 13.81
C ALA A 100 13.75 10.36 13.99
N ASP A 101 14.54 9.88 13.03
CA ASP A 101 16.00 10.02 13.03
C ASP A 101 16.41 11.50 12.99
N ARG A 102 15.78 12.29 12.11
CA ARG A 102 16.03 13.74 12.05
C ARG A 102 15.68 14.46 13.35
N ASP A 103 14.57 14.11 13.99
CA ASP A 103 14.17 14.73 15.26
C ASP A 103 15.11 14.34 16.41
N ALA A 104 15.78 13.18 16.33
CA ALA A 104 16.82 12.76 17.27
C ALA A 104 18.21 13.39 16.99
N GLY A 105 18.34 14.25 15.97
CA GLY A 105 19.61 14.87 15.56
C GLY A 105 20.46 14.03 14.60
N GLY A 106 19.87 13.01 13.97
CA GLY A 106 20.49 12.23 12.90
C GLY A 106 20.88 13.10 11.70
N ARG A 107 22.01 12.76 11.05
CA ARG A 107 22.46 13.43 9.83
C ARG A 107 21.88 12.69 8.62
N ALA A 108 21.48 13.43 7.59
CA ALA A 108 21.04 12.82 6.34
C ALA A 108 22.13 11.89 5.79
N VAL A 109 21.74 10.67 5.41
CA VAL A 109 22.62 9.79 4.63
C VAL A 109 22.74 10.41 3.24
N GLU A 110 23.85 11.10 2.97
CA GLU A 110 24.16 11.57 1.63
C GLU A 110 24.11 10.38 0.67
N GLY A 111 23.20 10.46 -0.31
CA GLY A 111 23.09 9.43 -1.33
C GLY A 111 24.44 9.27 -2.00
N ARG A 112 24.95 8.04 -2.06
CA ARG A 112 26.06 7.72 -2.96
C ARG A 112 25.58 7.99 -4.38
N GLU A 113 25.82 9.19 -4.90
CA GLU A 113 25.77 9.44 -6.32
C GLU A 113 26.73 8.44 -6.96
N GLY A 114 26.16 7.53 -7.75
CA GLY A 114 26.93 6.53 -8.47
C GLY A 114 27.95 7.26 -9.33
N SER A 115 29.23 7.05 -9.02
CA SER A 115 30.39 7.36 -9.84
C SER A 115 30.11 6.98 -11.30
N ARG A 116 29.68 7.95 -12.11
CA ARG A 116 29.64 7.89 -13.56
C ARG A 116 30.84 8.65 -14.11
N ASP A 117 32.04 8.21 -13.76
CA ASP A 117 33.24 8.63 -14.49
C ASP A 117 34.03 7.37 -14.85
N GLY A 118 33.86 6.93 -16.09
CA GLY A 118 34.55 5.77 -16.63
C GLY A 118 33.98 5.30 -17.96
N ALA A 119 34.63 5.73 -19.04
CA ALA A 119 34.63 5.15 -20.39
C ALA A 119 33.51 5.55 -21.38
N ALA A 120 33.84 6.50 -22.27
CA ALA A 120 33.91 6.34 -23.74
C ALA A 120 34.20 7.74 -24.33
N GLY A 121 35.33 8.00 -24.99
CA GLY A 121 35.73 7.37 -26.25
C GLY A 121 35.19 8.22 -27.40
N GLY A 122 36.02 9.10 -27.97
CA GLY A 122 35.59 10.14 -28.90
C GLY A 122 35.28 9.70 -30.34
N ALA A 123 34.55 10.57 -31.04
CA ALA A 123 34.52 10.77 -32.50
C ALA A 123 33.75 12.09 -32.73
N ARG A 124 34.45 13.20 -32.97
CA ARG A 124 34.70 13.84 -34.28
C ARG A 124 33.46 14.45 -34.94
N ASP A 125 33.61 15.75 -35.21
CA ASP A 125 32.80 16.64 -36.03
C ASP A 125 32.21 16.00 -37.28
N VAL A 126 30.94 16.30 -37.54
CA VAL A 126 30.48 16.61 -38.90
C VAL A 126 29.40 17.68 -38.82
N ALA A 127 29.72 18.84 -39.37
CA ALA A 127 28.80 19.90 -39.71
C ALA A 127 27.90 19.48 -40.88
N ALA A 128 26.62 19.86 -40.83
CA ALA A 128 25.69 19.97 -41.95
C ALA A 128 24.62 20.97 -41.49
N GLU A 129 24.59 22.17 -42.06
CA GLU A 129 23.75 22.58 -43.20
C GLU A 129 22.31 22.92 -42.79
#